data_AF-A0A1G4IGA2-F1
#
_entry.id   AF-A0A1G4IGA2-F1
#
_cell.length_a   1.000
_cell.length_b   1.000
_cell.length_c   1.000
_cell.angle_alpha   90.00
_cell.angle_beta   90.00
_cell.angle_gamma   90.00
#
_symmetry.space_group_name_H-M   'P 1'
#
loop_
_entity.id
_entity.type
_entity.pdbx_description
1 polymer ?
#
loop_
_entity_poly.entity_id
_entity_poly.type
_entity_poly.pdbx_seq_one_letter_code
_entity_poly.pdbx_strand_id
1 'polypeptide(L)'
;MSVSDENWQKMFDDDSETNTWAKKKDGLKARDDKIDWEKEWESWRKARKALIKETGKWATLSKDLKKPVATSAAAQRIRELTRAAQAAVRQAASEPTVGPTKITDAIRTKLKDALCAGKAAWKNSPATCDMTNPPESKSTACDKTHAGRSLLSDMLCLCATVTNGECLQNAAARSLLSVKNMQSEALAELLENCPTHDDTTPAAQQLADGLTAFQTVVGQGKDVDGAVIFGGDVTTGCDKPASSCVDYQEQFKKSAKCFGDIAWLVKIRQALAMQATYKQHLADKKRTAELLQKSTS
;
A
#
# COMPACT_ATOMS: atom_id res chain seq x y z
N MET A 1 -23.68 27.85 -6.84
CA MET A 1 -24.83 27.77 -7.77
C MET A 1 -25.96 28.72 -7.39
N SER A 2 -26.59 28.61 -6.21
CA SER A 2 -27.74 29.45 -5.82
C SER A 2 -27.47 30.96 -5.75
N VAL A 3 -26.24 31.34 -5.45
CA VAL A 3 -25.77 32.73 -5.36
C VAL A 3 -24.93 33.16 -6.56
N SER A 4 -24.86 32.34 -7.61
CA SER A 4 -24.16 32.67 -8.86
C SER A 4 -24.99 33.68 -9.67
N ASP A 5 -24.40 34.40 -10.61
CA ASP A 5 -25.15 35.22 -11.56
C ASP A 5 -26.04 34.36 -12.48
N GLU A 6 -27.04 34.99 -13.08
CA GLU A 6 -28.03 34.28 -13.91
C GLU A 6 -27.40 33.64 -15.15
N ASN A 7 -26.40 34.28 -15.76
CA ASN A 7 -25.75 33.75 -16.96
C ASN A 7 -25.00 32.47 -16.63
N TRP A 8 -24.30 32.44 -15.49
CA TRP A 8 -23.69 31.22 -14.96
C TRP A 8 -24.71 30.13 -14.70
N GLN A 9 -25.83 30.45 -14.03
CA GLN A 9 -26.87 29.47 -13.71
C GLN A 9 -27.49 28.85 -14.97
N LYS A 10 -27.79 29.68 -15.99
CA LYS A 10 -28.40 29.26 -17.26
C LYS A 10 -27.56 28.25 -18.05
N MET A 11 -26.24 28.23 -17.85
CA MET A 11 -25.36 27.22 -18.47
C MET A 11 -25.74 25.78 -18.07
N PHE A 12 -26.43 25.62 -16.95
CA PHE A 12 -26.75 24.32 -16.36
C PHE A 12 -28.25 24.03 -16.33
N ASP A 13 -29.09 24.84 -16.98
CA ASP A 13 -30.55 24.64 -17.04
C ASP A 13 -30.94 23.45 -17.93
N ASP A 14 -30.15 23.21 -18.98
CA ASP A 14 -30.31 22.06 -19.86
C ASP A 14 -29.77 20.78 -19.19
N ASP A 15 -30.67 19.85 -18.88
CA ASP A 15 -30.34 18.57 -18.27
C ASP A 15 -30.23 17.40 -19.27
N SER A 16 -30.32 17.69 -20.58
CA SER A 16 -30.18 16.70 -21.65
C SER A 16 -28.75 16.17 -21.80
N GLU A 17 -28.60 15.11 -22.59
CA GLU A 17 -27.29 14.54 -22.95
C GLU A 17 -26.41 15.51 -23.77
N THR A 18 -27.01 16.55 -24.34
CA THR A 18 -26.29 17.57 -25.12
C THR A 18 -25.51 18.55 -24.23
N ASN A 19 -25.80 18.59 -22.92
CA ASN A 19 -25.11 19.42 -21.93
C ASN A 19 -24.08 18.65 -21.07
N THR A 20 -23.60 17.50 -21.56
CA THR A 20 -22.53 16.72 -20.92
C THR A 20 -21.16 17.38 -21.11
N TRP A 21 -20.22 17.13 -20.19
CA TRP A 21 -18.84 17.62 -20.32
C TRP A 21 -18.22 17.28 -21.69
N ALA A 22 -18.40 16.04 -22.15
CA ALA A 22 -17.87 15.56 -23.43
C ALA A 22 -18.31 16.42 -24.63
N LYS A 23 -19.51 17.03 -24.57
CA LYS A 23 -20.07 17.88 -25.64
C LYS A 23 -19.76 19.36 -25.48
N LYS A 24 -19.42 19.83 -24.27
CA LYS A 24 -19.18 21.26 -23.98
C LYS A 24 -17.71 21.62 -23.77
N LYS A 25 -16.83 20.64 -23.56
CA LYS A 25 -15.40 20.84 -23.20
C LYS A 25 -14.65 21.84 -24.09
N ASP A 26 -14.87 21.81 -25.40
CA ASP A 26 -14.10 22.63 -26.35
C ASP A 26 -14.46 24.11 -26.26
N GLY A 27 -15.69 24.45 -25.89
CA GLY A 27 -16.14 25.84 -25.68
C GLY A 27 -15.89 26.39 -24.27
N LEU A 28 -15.65 25.51 -23.28
CA LEU A 28 -15.50 25.89 -21.88
C LEU A 28 -14.04 26.14 -21.48
N LYS A 29 -13.10 25.35 -22.01
CA LYS A 29 -11.66 25.52 -21.72
C LYS A 29 -11.13 26.89 -22.14
N ALA A 30 -11.79 27.57 -23.08
CA ALA A 30 -11.44 28.93 -23.52
C ALA A 30 -12.01 30.06 -22.65
N ARG A 31 -12.94 29.78 -21.73
CA ARG A 31 -13.64 30.81 -20.94
C ARG A 31 -12.92 31.21 -19.65
N ASP A 32 -12.33 30.25 -18.95
CA ASP A 32 -11.58 30.49 -17.71
C ASP A 32 -10.65 29.30 -17.46
N ASP A 33 -9.35 29.51 -17.58
CA ASP A 33 -8.31 28.50 -17.44
C ASP A 33 -8.00 28.15 -15.97
N LYS A 34 -8.47 28.96 -15.02
CA LYS A 34 -8.29 28.73 -13.57
C LYS A 34 -9.31 27.75 -13.01
N ILE A 35 -10.31 27.38 -13.79
CA ILE A 35 -11.34 26.42 -13.42
C ILE A 35 -11.00 25.05 -14.02
N ASP A 36 -10.91 24.03 -13.17
CA ASP A 36 -10.87 22.64 -13.61
C ASP A 36 -12.28 22.18 -14.03
N TRP A 37 -12.71 22.67 -15.20
CA TRP A 37 -14.07 22.49 -15.71
C TRP A 37 -14.48 21.02 -15.74
N GLU A 38 -13.55 20.12 -16.09
CA GLU A 38 -13.79 18.68 -16.14
C GLU A 38 -14.23 18.12 -14.79
N LYS A 39 -13.55 18.53 -13.70
CA LYS A 39 -13.89 18.07 -12.34
C LYS A 39 -15.16 18.72 -11.79
N GLU A 40 -15.48 19.93 -12.23
CA GLU A 40 -16.57 20.73 -11.66
C GLU A 40 -17.92 20.55 -12.37
N TRP A 41 -17.88 20.29 -13.68
CA TRP A 41 -19.05 20.41 -14.56
C TRP A 41 -20.27 19.63 -14.06
N GLU A 42 -20.10 18.34 -13.81
CA GLU A 42 -21.21 17.48 -13.38
C GLU A 42 -21.68 17.79 -11.96
N SER A 43 -20.78 18.28 -11.08
CA SER A 43 -21.15 18.75 -9.74
C SER A 43 -22.08 19.96 -9.82
N TRP A 44 -21.76 20.91 -10.69
CA TRP A 44 -22.57 22.10 -10.93
C TRP A 44 -23.89 21.79 -11.62
N ARG A 45 -23.92 20.89 -12.62
CA ARG A 45 -25.17 20.39 -13.22
C ARG A 45 -26.10 19.79 -12.18
N LYS A 46 -25.57 18.89 -11.33
CA LYS A 46 -26.35 18.28 -10.24
C LYS A 46 -26.88 19.34 -9.26
N ALA A 47 -26.05 20.30 -8.88
CA ALA A 47 -26.44 21.39 -7.99
C ALA A 47 -27.53 22.29 -8.60
N ARG A 48 -27.45 22.60 -9.90
CA ARG A 48 -28.48 23.37 -10.59
C ARG A 48 -29.80 22.62 -10.71
N LYS A 49 -29.75 21.34 -11.08
CA LYS A 49 -30.94 20.47 -11.15
C LYS A 49 -31.66 20.38 -9.80
N ALA A 50 -30.90 20.24 -8.71
CA ALA A 50 -31.47 20.24 -7.35
C ALA A 50 -32.14 21.59 -7.01
N LEU A 51 -31.53 22.71 -7.41
CA LEU A 51 -32.09 24.05 -7.22
C LEU A 51 -33.39 24.27 -8.01
N ILE A 52 -33.44 23.88 -9.29
CA ILE A 52 -34.64 24.02 -10.13
C ILE A 52 -35.79 23.18 -9.57
N LYS A 53 -35.50 21.95 -9.16
CA LYS A 53 -36.51 21.04 -8.60
C LYS A 53 -36.89 21.38 -7.16
N GLU A 54 -36.26 22.39 -6.56
CA GLU A 54 -36.40 22.73 -5.13
C GLU A 54 -36.24 21.50 -4.22
N THR A 55 -35.30 20.63 -4.58
CA THR A 55 -35.07 19.37 -3.86
C THR A 55 -33.82 19.44 -3.00
N GLY A 56 -33.87 18.73 -1.87
CA GLY A 56 -32.76 18.62 -0.94
C GLY A 56 -32.71 19.74 0.10
N LYS A 57 -31.80 19.59 1.06
CA LYS A 57 -31.77 20.39 2.28
C LYS A 57 -31.57 21.89 2.02
N TRP A 58 -30.83 22.27 0.98
CA TRP A 58 -30.66 23.68 0.62
C TRP A 58 -31.99 24.35 0.23
N ALA A 59 -32.88 23.66 -0.48
CA ALA A 59 -34.19 24.22 -0.84
C ALA A 59 -35.04 24.47 0.42
N THR A 60 -34.98 23.58 1.41
CA THR A 60 -35.62 23.77 2.72
C THR A 60 -34.99 24.92 3.51
N LEU A 61 -33.66 24.95 3.64
CA LEU A 61 -32.93 25.95 4.43
C LEU A 61 -32.97 27.36 3.82
N SER A 62 -33.10 27.47 2.50
CA SER A 62 -33.08 28.76 1.80
C SER A 62 -34.47 29.27 1.40
N LYS A 63 -35.55 28.55 1.75
CA LYS A 63 -36.93 28.89 1.34
C LYS A 63 -37.32 30.30 1.76
N ASP A 64 -36.99 30.69 3.00
CA ASP A 64 -37.36 31.98 3.57
C ASP A 64 -36.21 32.99 3.56
N LEU A 65 -35.05 32.62 3.02
CA LEU A 65 -33.89 33.49 2.93
C LEU A 65 -33.95 34.33 1.66
N LYS A 66 -33.87 35.65 1.80
CA LYS A 66 -33.66 36.55 0.67
C LYS A 66 -32.31 36.20 0.03
N LYS A 67 -32.34 35.68 -1.19
CA LYS A 67 -31.11 35.31 -1.93
C LYS A 67 -30.24 36.56 -2.10
N PRO A 68 -28.97 36.53 -1.66
CA PRO A 68 -28.09 37.66 -1.83
C PRO A 68 -27.86 37.92 -3.32
N VAL A 69 -27.81 39.21 -3.69
CA VAL A 69 -27.45 39.62 -5.05
C VAL A 69 -26.09 39.03 -5.40
N ALA A 70 -25.92 38.52 -6.62
CA ALA A 70 -24.73 37.80 -7.04
C ALA A 70 -23.41 38.60 -6.86
N THR A 71 -23.47 39.92 -6.86
CA THR A 71 -22.33 40.84 -6.67
C THR A 71 -22.09 41.23 -5.21
N SER A 72 -22.97 40.83 -4.28
CA SER A 72 -22.86 41.20 -2.86
C SER A 72 -21.71 40.47 -2.15
N ALA A 73 -21.19 41.09 -1.09
CA ALA A 73 -20.18 40.48 -0.21
C ALA A 73 -20.65 39.14 0.38
N ALA A 74 -21.94 39.02 0.71
CA ALA A 74 -22.52 37.76 1.20
C ALA A 74 -22.44 36.64 0.14
N ALA A 75 -22.79 36.94 -1.12
CA ALA A 75 -22.67 35.97 -2.22
C ALA A 75 -21.20 35.58 -2.46
N GLN A 76 -20.27 36.54 -2.42
CA GLN A 76 -18.84 36.27 -2.52
C GLN A 76 -18.37 35.34 -1.40
N ARG A 77 -18.74 35.63 -0.15
CA ARG A 77 -18.37 34.82 1.01
C ARG A 77 -18.91 33.40 0.96
N ILE A 78 -20.17 33.22 0.53
CA ILE A 78 -20.77 31.89 0.33
C ILE A 78 -19.99 31.10 -0.72
N ARG A 79 -19.60 31.74 -1.84
CA ARG A 79 -18.79 31.08 -2.90
C ARG A 79 -17.41 30.69 -2.41
N GLU A 80 -16.75 31.52 -1.61
CA GLU A 80 -15.46 31.21 -0.98
C GLU A 80 -15.58 30.01 -0.05
N LEU A 81 -16.52 30.04 0.89
CA LEU A 81 -16.73 28.94 1.84
C LEU A 81 -17.09 27.63 1.14
N THR A 82 -17.93 27.70 0.11
CA THR A 82 -18.29 26.53 -0.71
C THR A 82 -17.06 25.96 -1.43
N ARG A 83 -16.22 26.81 -2.03
CA ARG A 83 -14.98 26.36 -2.70
C ARG A 83 -14.01 25.74 -1.70
N ALA A 84 -13.81 26.37 -0.54
CA ALA A 84 -12.96 25.84 0.51
C ALA A 84 -13.46 24.47 1.02
N ALA A 85 -14.77 24.33 1.25
CA ALA A 85 -15.38 23.07 1.66
C ALA A 85 -15.24 21.98 0.58
N GLN A 86 -15.46 22.32 -0.69
CA GLN A 86 -15.28 21.38 -1.81
C GLN A 86 -13.82 20.96 -1.98
N ALA A 87 -12.87 21.88 -1.82
CA ALA A 87 -11.44 21.56 -1.83
C ALA A 87 -11.08 20.62 -0.67
N ALA A 88 -11.55 20.90 0.54
CA ALA A 88 -11.34 20.03 1.70
C ALA A 88 -11.94 18.63 1.50
N VAL A 89 -13.14 18.53 0.91
CA VAL A 89 -13.76 17.25 0.52
C VAL A 89 -12.90 16.47 -0.44
N ARG A 90 -12.39 17.13 -1.48
CA ARG A 90 -11.55 16.47 -2.50
C ARG A 90 -10.24 16.00 -1.93
N GLN A 91 -9.60 16.83 -1.11
CA GLN A 91 -8.37 16.49 -0.44
C GLN A 91 -8.56 15.32 0.54
N ALA A 92 -9.68 15.30 1.27
CA ALA A 92 -10.05 14.18 2.12
C ALA A 92 -10.42 12.92 1.31
N ALA A 93 -10.91 13.07 0.08
CA ALA A 93 -11.28 11.94 -0.79
C ALA A 93 -10.10 11.37 -1.59
N SER A 94 -9.07 12.17 -1.86
CA SER A 94 -7.87 11.78 -2.60
C SER A 94 -6.96 10.93 -1.74
N GLU A 95 -6.60 9.77 -2.26
CA GLU A 95 -5.64 8.88 -1.62
C GLU A 95 -4.30 9.61 -1.36
N PRO A 96 -3.68 9.45 -0.17
CA PRO A 96 -2.37 10.02 0.13
C PRO A 96 -1.30 9.51 -0.82
N THR A 97 -0.25 10.31 -1.02
CA THR A 97 0.91 9.93 -1.83
C THR A 97 2.18 9.89 -0.99
N VAL A 98 3.13 9.04 -1.41
CA VAL A 98 4.52 9.03 -0.96
C VAL A 98 5.36 9.45 -2.17
N GLY A 99 5.77 10.72 -2.20
CA GLY A 99 6.30 11.33 -3.42
C GLY A 99 5.25 11.31 -4.54
N PRO A 100 5.58 10.81 -5.75
CA PRO A 100 4.63 10.75 -6.87
C PRO A 100 3.69 9.55 -6.83
N THR A 101 3.85 8.61 -5.90
CA THR A 101 3.14 7.32 -5.89
C THR A 101 2.02 7.31 -4.87
N LYS A 102 0.88 6.71 -5.21
CA LYS A 102 -0.22 6.45 -4.27
C LYS A 102 0.25 5.56 -3.11
N ILE A 103 -0.22 5.83 -1.90
CA ILE A 103 0.25 5.12 -0.71
C ILE A 103 -0.02 3.61 -0.78
N THR A 104 -1.13 3.17 -1.39
CA THR A 104 -1.41 1.74 -1.57
C THR A 104 -0.42 1.07 -2.52
N ASP A 105 -0.02 1.75 -3.59
CA ASP A 105 1.00 1.26 -4.52
C ASP A 105 2.40 1.26 -3.88
N ALA A 106 2.71 2.25 -3.05
CA ALA A 106 3.94 2.31 -2.27
C ALA A 106 4.02 1.14 -1.25
N ILE A 107 2.93 0.87 -0.52
CA ILE A 107 2.81 -0.29 0.39
C ILE A 107 3.06 -1.58 -0.37
N ARG A 108 2.35 -1.79 -1.49
CA ARG A 108 2.50 -2.98 -2.32
C ARG A 108 3.94 -3.17 -2.78
N THR A 109 4.58 -2.10 -3.24
CA THR A 109 5.98 -2.13 -3.68
C THR A 109 6.92 -2.54 -2.55
N LYS A 110 6.75 -1.97 -1.35
CA LYS A 110 7.57 -2.33 -0.19
C LYS A 110 7.41 -3.79 0.21
N LEU A 111 6.18 -4.32 0.20
CA LEU A 111 5.92 -5.73 0.52
C LEU A 111 6.50 -6.66 -0.55
N LYS A 112 6.36 -6.32 -1.85
CA LYS A 112 6.96 -7.07 -2.95
C LYS A 112 8.48 -7.12 -2.83
N ASP A 113 9.11 -5.98 -2.58
CA ASP A 113 10.55 -5.90 -2.40
C ASP A 113 11.03 -6.62 -1.13
N ALA A 114 10.22 -6.67 -0.07
CA ALA A 114 10.57 -7.40 1.14
C ALA A 114 10.55 -8.91 0.88
N LEU A 115 9.53 -9.37 0.15
CA LEU A 115 9.36 -10.78 -0.20
C LEU A 115 10.40 -11.22 -1.23
N CYS A 116 10.54 -10.47 -2.32
CA CYS A 116 11.42 -10.74 -3.44
C CYS A 116 12.44 -9.60 -3.55
N ALA A 117 13.69 -9.87 -3.22
CA ALA A 117 14.78 -8.95 -3.48
C ALA A 117 16.07 -9.73 -3.71
N GLY A 118 17.09 -9.01 -4.20
CA GLY A 118 18.36 -9.61 -4.56
C GLY A 118 18.20 -10.48 -5.79
N LYS A 119 18.19 -11.80 -5.60
CA LYS A 119 18.20 -12.77 -6.71
C LYS A 119 16.80 -13.05 -7.23
N ALA A 120 15.75 -12.94 -6.40
CA ALA A 120 14.38 -13.03 -6.88
C ALA A 120 13.85 -11.63 -7.24
N ALA A 121 13.23 -11.49 -8.42
CA ALA A 121 12.60 -10.24 -8.86
C ALA A 121 11.08 -10.43 -8.98
N TRP A 122 10.28 -9.44 -8.61
CA TRP A 122 8.82 -9.57 -8.77
C TRP A 122 8.42 -9.62 -10.27
N LYS A 123 7.70 -10.69 -10.66
CA LYS A 123 7.02 -10.84 -11.96
C LYS A 123 5.57 -10.43 -11.82
N ASN A 124 5.05 -9.70 -12.80
CA ASN A 124 3.65 -9.25 -12.79
C ASN A 124 2.67 -10.24 -13.43
N SER A 125 3.18 -11.23 -14.19
CA SER A 125 2.37 -12.26 -14.84
C SER A 125 3.12 -13.59 -14.88
N PRO A 126 2.78 -14.58 -14.03
CA PRO A 126 1.91 -14.44 -12.87
C PRO A 126 2.51 -13.49 -11.81
N ALA A 127 1.65 -12.94 -10.95
CA ALA A 127 2.02 -12.02 -9.88
C ALA A 127 2.76 -12.76 -8.75
N THR A 128 4.08 -12.95 -8.90
CA THR A 128 4.90 -13.75 -7.98
C THR A 128 6.36 -13.31 -7.99
N CYS A 129 7.16 -13.79 -7.04
CA CYS A 129 8.62 -13.67 -7.15
C CYS A 129 9.14 -14.49 -8.33
N ASP A 130 10.22 -14.06 -8.96
CA ASP A 130 10.92 -14.86 -9.95
C ASP A 130 11.63 -16.01 -9.26
N MET A 131 11.13 -17.21 -9.51
CA MET A 131 11.57 -18.46 -8.91
C MET A 131 12.55 -19.22 -9.80
N THR A 132 12.90 -18.69 -10.97
CA THR A 132 13.70 -19.39 -11.99
C THR A 132 15.20 -19.18 -11.86
N ASN A 133 15.70 -18.73 -10.70
CA ASN A 133 17.13 -18.53 -10.52
C ASN A 133 17.92 -19.83 -10.77
N PRO A 134 19.14 -19.72 -11.32
CA PRO A 134 19.97 -20.89 -11.58
C PRO A 134 20.29 -21.62 -10.27
N PRO A 135 20.56 -22.93 -10.34
CA PRO A 135 20.99 -23.72 -9.19
C PRO A 135 22.37 -23.25 -8.73
N GLU A 136 22.42 -22.26 -7.83
CA GLU A 136 23.64 -21.87 -7.14
C GLU A 136 23.87 -22.75 -5.91
N SER A 137 25.10 -22.80 -5.42
CA SER A 137 25.38 -23.52 -4.19
C SER A 137 24.69 -22.84 -3.00
N LYS A 138 24.23 -23.62 -2.03
CA LYS A 138 23.75 -23.10 -0.74
C LYS A 138 24.80 -22.22 -0.07
N SER A 139 26.06 -22.56 -0.22
CA SER A 139 27.15 -21.75 0.30
C SER A 139 27.19 -20.33 -0.27
N THR A 140 26.73 -20.13 -1.50
CA THR A 140 26.67 -18.82 -2.16
C THR A 140 25.36 -18.12 -1.83
N ALA A 141 24.24 -18.83 -1.89
CA ALA A 141 22.91 -18.27 -1.62
C ALA A 141 22.74 -17.81 -0.16
N CYS A 142 23.35 -18.54 0.77
CA CYS A 142 23.16 -18.41 2.22
C CYS A 142 24.41 -17.91 2.96
N ASP A 143 25.36 -17.34 2.22
CA ASP A 143 26.43 -16.58 2.85
C ASP A 143 25.85 -15.36 3.60
N LYS A 144 26.50 -15.00 4.71
CA LYS A 144 26.10 -13.91 5.60
C LYS A 144 25.95 -12.54 4.92
N THR A 145 26.61 -12.31 3.77
CA THR A 145 26.44 -11.06 2.99
C THR A 145 25.11 -10.99 2.22
N HIS A 146 24.39 -12.12 2.13
CA HIS A 146 23.09 -12.24 1.49
C HIS A 146 21.92 -12.33 2.48
N ALA A 147 22.20 -12.67 3.74
CA ALA A 147 21.22 -12.70 4.81
C ALA A 147 20.46 -11.36 4.92
N GLY A 148 19.14 -11.41 5.07
CA GLY A 148 18.30 -10.24 5.30
C GLY A 148 17.97 -9.44 4.05
N ARG A 149 18.42 -9.85 2.85
CA ARG A 149 18.10 -9.14 1.60
C ARG A 149 16.64 -9.31 1.19
N SER A 150 16.10 -10.52 1.28
CA SER A 150 14.70 -10.84 1.02
C SER A 150 14.20 -11.94 1.95
N LEU A 151 12.93 -11.90 2.32
CA LEU A 151 12.32 -12.90 3.18
C LEU A 151 12.37 -14.28 2.52
N LEU A 152 12.11 -14.35 1.21
CA LEU A 152 12.08 -15.61 0.48
C LEU A 152 13.47 -16.27 0.39
N SER A 153 14.54 -15.49 0.22
CA SER A 153 15.91 -16.00 0.27
C SER A 153 16.26 -16.53 1.67
N ASP A 154 15.89 -15.79 2.71
CA ASP A 154 16.14 -16.20 4.09
C ASP A 154 15.36 -17.50 4.43
N MET A 155 14.10 -17.61 4.00
CA MET A 155 13.33 -18.86 4.14
C MET A 155 13.95 -20.01 3.35
N LEU A 156 14.48 -19.78 2.15
CA LEU A 156 15.19 -20.84 1.43
C LEU A 156 16.42 -21.33 2.21
N CYS A 157 17.20 -20.42 2.80
CA CYS A 157 18.37 -20.78 3.59
C CYS A 157 18.01 -21.57 4.85
N LEU A 158 16.90 -21.18 5.49
CA LEU A 158 16.30 -21.91 6.59
C LEU A 158 15.86 -23.32 6.14
N CYS A 159 15.20 -23.46 4.99
CA CYS A 159 14.48 -24.68 4.67
C CYS A 159 15.22 -25.67 3.77
N ALA A 160 16.17 -25.19 2.95
CA ALA A 160 16.84 -26.04 1.96
C ALA A 160 18.00 -26.80 2.58
N THR A 161 17.72 -27.96 3.15
CA THR A 161 18.75 -28.91 3.60
C THR A 161 18.80 -30.11 2.66
N VAL A 162 19.72 -31.04 2.88
CA VAL A 162 19.75 -32.31 2.14
C VAL A 162 18.48 -33.15 2.31
N THR A 163 17.70 -32.92 3.38
CA THR A 163 16.49 -33.66 3.75
C THR A 163 15.21 -32.85 3.59
N ASN A 164 15.28 -31.51 3.69
CA ASN A 164 14.18 -30.54 3.75
C ASN A 164 13.15 -30.75 4.86
N GLY A 165 13.35 -31.76 5.71
CA GLY A 165 12.41 -32.13 6.76
C GLY A 165 12.14 -30.98 7.73
N GLU A 166 13.10 -30.09 7.93
CA GLU A 166 13.08 -29.03 8.95
C GLU A 166 11.94 -28.02 8.72
N CYS A 167 11.61 -27.72 7.46
CA CYS A 167 10.49 -26.84 7.12
C CYS A 167 9.32 -27.55 6.44
N LEU A 168 9.60 -28.43 5.48
CA LEU A 168 8.57 -29.03 4.63
C LEU A 168 8.11 -30.39 5.12
N GLN A 169 8.86 -31.03 6.04
CA GLN A 169 8.56 -32.37 6.53
C GLN A 169 8.32 -33.32 5.33
N ASN A 170 7.18 -33.99 5.28
CA ASN A 170 6.79 -34.89 4.18
C ASN A 170 5.97 -34.21 3.07
N ALA A 171 5.77 -32.89 3.13
CA ALA A 171 4.94 -32.16 2.18
C ALA A 171 5.66 -31.84 0.87
N ALA A 172 6.99 -31.83 0.87
CA ALA A 172 7.79 -31.53 -0.31
C ALA A 172 7.59 -32.60 -1.41
N ALA A 173 7.08 -32.18 -2.57
CA ALA A 173 7.07 -32.99 -3.78
C ALA A 173 8.47 -33.11 -4.39
N ARG A 174 9.37 -32.18 -4.06
CA ARG A 174 10.74 -32.09 -4.58
C ARG A 174 11.71 -31.60 -3.52
N SER A 175 12.97 -32.02 -3.64
CA SER A 175 14.01 -31.50 -2.75
C SER A 175 14.33 -30.04 -3.07
N LEU A 176 14.55 -29.21 -2.05
CA LEU A 176 15.01 -27.83 -2.24
C LEU A 176 16.52 -27.77 -2.53
N LEU A 177 17.27 -28.81 -2.14
CA LEU A 177 18.71 -28.92 -2.29
C LEU A 177 19.11 -30.27 -2.90
N SER A 178 20.09 -30.28 -3.81
CA SER A 178 20.77 -31.50 -4.26
C SER A 178 22.25 -31.41 -3.97
N VAL A 179 22.71 -32.24 -3.01
CA VAL A 179 24.07 -32.28 -2.45
C VAL A 179 24.50 -30.96 -1.81
N LYS A 180 24.70 -29.93 -2.62
CA LYS A 180 25.10 -28.58 -2.20
C LYS A 180 24.45 -27.46 -3.00
N ASN A 181 23.72 -27.77 -4.06
CA ASN A 181 23.13 -26.79 -4.97
C ASN A 181 21.63 -26.69 -4.75
N MET A 182 21.12 -25.46 -4.70
CA MET A 182 19.69 -25.20 -4.71
C MET A 182 19.09 -25.81 -5.97
N GLN A 183 17.97 -26.52 -5.84
CA GLN A 183 17.26 -27.04 -7.01
C GLN A 183 16.55 -25.91 -7.75
N SER A 184 16.41 -26.08 -9.07
CA SER A 184 15.47 -25.25 -9.84
C SER A 184 14.08 -25.39 -9.21
N GLU A 185 13.34 -24.29 -9.10
CA GLU A 185 12.00 -24.26 -8.49
C GLU A 185 11.95 -24.49 -6.97
N ALA A 186 13.08 -24.59 -6.25
CA ALA A 186 13.09 -24.74 -4.79
C ALA A 186 12.29 -23.64 -4.07
N LEU A 187 12.40 -22.41 -4.56
CA LEU A 187 11.58 -21.32 -4.03
C LEU A 187 10.08 -21.56 -4.25
N ALA A 188 9.70 -22.14 -5.39
CA ALA A 188 8.29 -22.33 -5.76
C ALA A 188 7.67 -23.42 -4.90
N GLU A 189 8.40 -24.52 -4.71
CA GLU A 189 8.07 -25.61 -3.81
C GLU A 189 7.84 -25.10 -2.37
N LEU A 190 8.72 -24.22 -1.88
CA LEU A 190 8.60 -23.61 -0.57
C LEU A 190 7.32 -22.76 -0.42
N LEU A 191 6.98 -21.95 -1.44
CA LEU A 191 5.78 -21.13 -1.41
C LEU A 191 4.50 -21.95 -1.54
N GLU A 192 4.49 -22.99 -2.37
CA GLU A 192 3.34 -23.88 -2.55
C GLU A 192 2.97 -24.61 -1.27
N ASN A 193 3.98 -24.98 -0.47
CA ASN A 193 3.81 -25.65 0.82
C ASN A 193 3.70 -24.68 2.01
N CYS A 194 3.75 -23.35 1.77
CA CYS A 194 3.56 -22.38 2.85
C CYS A 194 2.10 -22.39 3.29
N PRO A 195 1.80 -22.73 4.56
CA PRO A 195 0.42 -22.83 5.01
C PRO A 195 -0.27 -21.46 4.92
N THR A 196 -1.50 -21.46 4.42
CA THR A 196 -2.35 -20.27 4.49
C THR A 196 -2.83 -20.09 5.92
N HIS A 197 -2.56 -18.92 6.50
CA HIS A 197 -3.05 -18.59 7.83
C HIS A 197 -4.54 -18.24 7.74
N ASP A 198 -5.41 -19.15 8.16
CA ASP A 198 -6.86 -18.96 8.13
C ASP A 198 -7.30 -18.28 9.45
N ASP A 199 -6.98 -16.99 9.56
CA ASP A 199 -7.36 -16.18 10.71
C ASP A 199 -8.00 -14.86 10.26
N THR A 200 -9.09 -14.50 10.95
CA THR A 200 -9.82 -13.24 10.86
C THR A 200 -9.01 -12.01 11.31
N THR A 201 -7.86 -12.21 11.96
CA THR A 201 -6.95 -11.12 12.35
C THR A 201 -6.55 -10.27 11.13
N PRO A 202 -6.60 -8.92 11.20
CA PRO A 202 -6.22 -8.09 10.07
C PRO A 202 -4.79 -8.37 9.59
N ALA A 203 -4.56 -8.50 8.28
CA ALA A 203 -3.26 -8.85 7.70
C ALA A 203 -2.08 -7.97 8.19
N ALA A 204 -2.31 -6.67 8.40
CA ALA A 204 -1.28 -5.77 8.95
C ALA A 204 -0.90 -6.10 10.40
N GLN A 205 -1.86 -6.61 11.19
CA GLN A 205 -1.61 -7.06 12.55
C GLN A 205 -0.86 -8.39 12.54
N GLN A 206 -1.31 -9.37 11.74
CA GLN A 206 -0.59 -10.64 11.56
C GLN A 206 0.88 -10.42 11.15
N LEU A 207 1.12 -9.48 10.24
CA LEU A 207 2.47 -9.13 9.80
C LEU A 207 3.30 -8.49 10.92
N ALA A 208 2.72 -7.61 11.73
CA ALA A 208 3.40 -7.01 12.88
C ALA A 208 3.72 -8.05 13.97
N ASP A 209 2.81 -8.98 14.23
CA ASP A 209 2.99 -10.07 15.17
C ASP A 209 4.07 -11.04 14.69
N GLY A 210 4.05 -11.41 13.41
CA GLY A 210 5.08 -12.22 12.78
C GLY A 210 6.47 -11.58 12.83
N LEU A 211 6.57 -10.26 12.60
CA LEU A 211 7.83 -9.53 12.79
C LEU A 211 8.31 -9.57 14.25
N THR A 212 7.40 -9.40 15.19
CA THR A 212 7.74 -9.43 16.62
C THR A 212 8.25 -10.83 16.99
N ALA A 213 7.52 -11.88 16.61
CA ALA A 213 7.91 -13.26 16.81
C ALA A 213 9.29 -13.54 16.20
N PHE A 214 9.52 -13.15 14.94
CA PHE A 214 10.82 -13.25 14.28
C PHE A 214 11.94 -12.62 15.13
N GLN A 215 11.75 -11.39 15.60
CA GLN A 215 12.76 -10.70 16.40
C GLN A 215 13.02 -11.36 17.76
N THR A 216 12.05 -12.08 18.33
CA THR A 216 12.25 -12.83 19.59
C THR A 216 13.02 -14.13 19.41
N VAL A 217 12.98 -14.72 18.21
CA VAL A 217 13.63 -16.01 17.92
C VAL A 217 14.99 -15.86 17.24
N VAL A 218 15.33 -14.66 16.76
CA VAL A 218 16.69 -14.32 16.32
C VAL A 218 17.57 -14.15 17.55
N GLY A 219 18.64 -14.93 17.66
CA GLY A 219 19.50 -14.93 18.84
C GLY A 219 20.95 -15.28 18.53
N GLN A 220 21.77 -15.36 19.56
CA GLN A 220 23.17 -15.79 19.41
C GLN A 220 23.22 -17.27 19.00
N GLY A 221 24.02 -17.59 17.98
CA GLY A 221 24.28 -18.97 17.58
C GLY A 221 25.02 -19.73 18.68
N LYS A 222 24.56 -20.94 19.00
CA LYS A 222 25.19 -21.78 20.05
C LYS A 222 26.48 -22.44 19.56
N ASP A 223 26.51 -22.84 18.29
CA ASP A 223 27.58 -23.66 17.71
C ASP A 223 28.49 -22.89 16.73
N VAL A 224 28.23 -21.58 16.56
CA VAL A 224 29.01 -20.69 15.69
C VAL A 224 29.33 -19.39 16.43
N ASP A 225 30.61 -19.18 16.74
CA ASP A 225 31.05 -18.05 17.55
C ASP A 225 30.70 -16.69 16.91
N GLY A 226 30.13 -15.80 17.72
CA GLY A 226 29.70 -14.47 17.29
C GLY A 226 28.60 -14.43 16.22
N ALA A 227 27.96 -15.55 15.89
CA ALA A 227 26.87 -15.61 14.91
C ALA A 227 25.55 -15.10 15.51
N VAL A 228 24.71 -14.51 14.66
CA VAL A 228 23.35 -14.07 15.02
C VAL A 228 22.36 -14.82 14.15
N ILE A 229 21.76 -15.86 14.71
CA ILE A 229 21.08 -16.91 13.97
C ILE A 229 19.55 -16.80 14.09
N PHE A 230 18.88 -17.05 12.97
CA PHE A 230 17.49 -17.50 12.92
C PHE A 230 17.44 -18.93 12.40
N GLY A 231 16.74 -19.83 13.09
CA GLY A 231 16.75 -21.27 12.82
C GLY A 231 17.41 -22.08 13.93
N GLY A 232 17.51 -23.39 13.75
CA GLY A 232 17.80 -24.32 14.85
C GLY A 232 18.94 -25.30 14.59
N ASP A 233 19.04 -25.86 13.37
CA ASP A 233 20.03 -26.89 13.08
C ASP A 233 21.27 -26.28 12.43
N VAL A 234 22.33 -26.09 13.23
CA VAL A 234 23.60 -25.53 12.76
C VAL A 234 24.72 -26.51 13.05
N THR A 235 25.47 -26.91 12.03
CA THR A 235 26.63 -27.80 12.20
C THR A 235 27.93 -26.98 12.30
N THR A 236 28.16 -26.08 11.34
CA THR A 236 29.34 -25.20 11.32
C THR A 236 29.03 -23.81 10.76
N GLY A 237 27.87 -23.65 10.09
CA GLY A 237 27.43 -22.39 9.48
C GLY A 237 26.17 -22.56 8.62
N CYS A 238 25.41 -21.50 8.42
CA CYS A 238 24.14 -21.53 7.66
C CYS A 238 24.33 -21.72 6.15
N ASP A 239 25.56 -21.57 5.67
CA ASP A 239 25.97 -21.79 4.29
C ASP A 239 26.14 -23.30 3.97
N LYS A 240 26.01 -24.18 4.98
CA LYS A 240 26.22 -25.62 4.84
C LYS A 240 24.95 -26.39 4.45
N PRO A 241 25.08 -27.46 3.61
CA PRO A 241 23.95 -28.29 3.18
C PRO A 241 23.14 -28.94 4.30
N ALA A 242 23.76 -29.21 5.45
CA ALA A 242 23.14 -29.87 6.58
C ALA A 242 22.59 -28.90 7.64
N SER A 243 22.62 -27.59 7.38
CA SER A 243 22.17 -26.59 8.35
C SER A 243 20.87 -25.92 7.91
N SER A 244 19.96 -25.68 8.85
CA SER A 244 18.66 -25.01 8.68
C SER A 244 18.70 -23.70 9.46
N CYS A 245 19.29 -22.67 8.86
CA CYS A 245 19.41 -21.37 9.49
C CYS A 245 19.72 -20.21 8.54
N VAL A 246 19.69 -19.00 9.08
CA VAL A 246 20.14 -17.75 8.48
C VAL A 246 21.08 -17.05 9.46
N ASP A 247 22.25 -16.61 8.99
CA ASP A 247 23.23 -15.89 9.82
C ASP A 247 23.25 -14.40 9.50
N TYR A 248 22.71 -13.61 10.42
CA TYR A 248 22.65 -12.15 10.38
C TYR A 248 23.86 -11.46 11.02
N GLN A 249 24.96 -12.17 11.27
CA GLN A 249 26.15 -11.59 11.93
C GLN A 249 26.59 -10.24 11.32
N GLU A 250 26.55 -10.11 9.99
CA GLU A 250 26.93 -8.87 9.29
C GLU A 250 26.07 -7.66 9.70
N GLN A 251 24.77 -7.87 9.90
CA GLN A 251 23.82 -6.83 10.32
C GLN A 251 23.99 -6.44 11.79
N PHE A 252 24.71 -7.23 12.59
CA PHE A 252 24.92 -6.99 14.03
C PHE A 252 26.37 -6.61 14.38
N LYS A 253 27.23 -6.35 13.38
CA LYS A 253 28.55 -5.77 13.61
C LYS A 253 28.46 -4.37 14.25
N LYS A 254 29.54 -3.92 14.90
CA LYS A 254 29.61 -2.63 15.62
C LYS A 254 29.13 -1.41 14.82
N SER A 255 29.34 -1.38 13.50
CA SER A 255 28.92 -0.28 12.62
C SER A 255 27.53 -0.45 12.01
N ALA A 256 26.89 -1.60 12.23
CA ALA A 256 25.61 -1.96 11.69
C ALA A 256 24.46 -1.57 12.64
N LYS A 257 23.23 -1.57 12.13
CA LYS A 257 22.02 -1.15 12.83
C LYS A 257 21.21 -2.30 13.39
N CYS A 258 21.83 -3.48 13.57
CA CYS A 258 21.17 -4.70 14.01
C CYS A 258 19.98 -5.02 13.07
N PHE A 259 18.79 -5.25 13.63
CA PHE A 259 17.54 -5.38 12.87
C PHE A 259 17.24 -4.22 11.90
N GLY A 260 17.86 -3.05 12.07
CA GLY A 260 17.75 -1.91 11.16
C GLY A 260 18.50 -2.10 9.83
N ASP A 261 19.37 -3.09 9.71
CA ASP A 261 20.10 -3.41 8.47
C ASP A 261 19.60 -4.71 7.80
N ILE A 262 18.61 -5.39 8.38
CA ILE A 262 17.86 -6.47 7.70
C ILE A 262 16.90 -5.81 6.71
N ALA A 263 17.24 -5.85 5.42
CA ALA A 263 16.58 -5.06 4.39
C ALA A 263 15.08 -5.40 4.21
N TRP A 264 14.71 -6.68 4.21
CA TRP A 264 13.30 -7.07 4.10
C TRP A 264 12.50 -6.62 5.32
N LEU A 265 13.08 -6.69 6.52
CA LEU A 265 12.44 -6.26 7.77
C LEU A 265 12.17 -4.75 7.76
N VAL A 266 13.14 -3.95 7.31
CA VAL A 266 12.98 -2.50 7.14
C VAL A 266 11.85 -2.18 6.16
N LYS A 267 11.78 -2.88 5.03
CA LYS A 267 10.72 -2.67 4.03
C LYS A 267 9.33 -3.00 4.58
N ILE A 268 9.19 -4.08 5.35
CA ILE A 268 7.90 -4.41 6.01
C ILE A 268 7.53 -3.33 7.04
N ARG A 269 8.47 -2.87 7.87
CA ARG A 269 8.22 -1.78 8.83
C ARG A 269 7.75 -0.50 8.13
N GLN A 270 8.36 -0.16 6.99
CA GLN A 270 7.91 0.97 6.16
C GLN A 270 6.50 0.77 5.63
N ALA A 271 6.16 -0.45 5.15
CA ALA A 271 4.82 -0.78 4.70
C ALA A 271 3.78 -0.66 5.83
N LEU A 272 4.09 -1.13 7.03
CA LEU A 272 3.22 -1.02 8.21
C LEU A 272 3.00 0.44 8.63
N ALA A 273 4.05 1.26 8.62
CA ALA A 273 3.92 2.70 8.88
C ALA A 273 3.03 3.40 7.85
N MET A 274 3.21 3.09 6.55
CA MET A 274 2.34 3.60 5.49
C MET A 274 0.89 3.12 5.64
N GLN A 275 0.69 1.87 6.05
CA GLN A 275 -0.65 1.33 6.31
C GLN A 275 -1.34 2.08 7.47
N ALA A 276 -0.61 2.47 8.52
CA ALA A 276 -1.14 3.29 9.60
C ALA A 276 -1.59 4.66 9.09
N THR A 277 -0.76 5.33 8.28
CA THR A 277 -1.12 6.60 7.62
C THR A 277 -2.36 6.45 6.74
N TYR A 278 -2.45 5.35 5.97
CA TYR A 278 -3.61 5.09 5.13
C TYR A 278 -4.90 4.87 5.95
N LYS A 279 -4.82 4.11 7.06
CA LYS A 279 -5.96 3.95 7.98
C LYS A 279 -6.42 5.28 8.58
N GLN A 280 -5.48 6.14 8.98
CA GLN A 280 -5.81 7.47 9.49
C GLN A 280 -6.50 8.32 8.42
N HIS A 281 -6.00 8.30 7.18
CA HIS A 281 -6.66 8.96 6.06
C HIS A 281 -8.10 8.48 5.84
N LEU A 282 -8.36 7.17 5.92
CA LEU A 282 -9.73 6.64 5.81
C LEU A 282 -10.63 7.13 6.96
N ALA A 283 -10.11 7.24 8.18
CA ALA A 283 -10.83 7.79 9.32
C ALA A 283 -11.13 9.29 9.13
N ASP A 284 -10.16 10.08 8.66
CA ASP A 284 -10.34 11.50 8.38
C ASP A 284 -11.34 11.75 7.26
N LYS A 285 -11.31 10.91 6.21
CA LYS A 285 -12.30 10.93 5.13
C LYS A 285 -13.71 10.68 5.66
N LYS A 286 -13.88 9.68 6.53
CA LYS A 286 -15.16 9.38 7.19
C LYS A 286 -15.63 10.55 8.05
N ARG A 287 -14.75 11.09 8.90
CA ARG A 287 -15.06 12.24 9.77
C ARG A 287 -15.45 13.48 8.96
N THR A 288 -14.74 13.75 7.87
CA THR A 288 -15.06 14.85 6.96
C THR A 288 -16.45 14.67 6.34
N ALA A 289 -16.78 13.46 5.87
CA ALA A 289 -18.11 13.15 5.37
C ALA A 289 -19.21 13.35 6.43
N GLU A 290 -18.98 12.91 7.67
CA GLU A 290 -19.92 13.10 8.78
C GLU A 290 -20.12 14.58 9.16
N LEU A 291 -19.04 15.37 9.21
CA LEU A 291 -19.13 16.81 9.47
C LEU A 291 -19.95 17.54 8.42
N LEU A 292 -19.82 17.16 7.15
CA LEU A 292 -20.61 17.73 6.06
C LEU A 292 -22.08 17.31 6.11
N GLN A 293 -22.37 16.09 6.53
CA GLN A 293 -23.74 15.66 6.77
C GLN A 293 -24.37 16.47 7.92
N LYS A 294 -23.62 16.69 9.01
CA LYS A 294 -24.08 17.50 10.15
C LYS A 294 -24.23 18.98 9.81
N SER A 295 -23.31 19.57 9.05
CA SER A 295 -23.40 20.98 8.63
C SER A 295 -24.52 21.24 7.63
N THR A 296 -25.17 20.18 7.14
CA THR A 296 -26.33 20.29 6.27
C THR A 296 -27.63 19.88 6.95
N SER A 297 -27.60 19.19 8.10
CA SER A 297 -28.77 18.82 8.92
C SER A 297 -29.22 19.97 9.81
#